data_AF-A0A645IW17-F1
#
_entry.id   AF-A0A645IW17-F1
#
_cell.length_a   1.000
_cell.length_b   1.000
_cell.length_c   1.000
_cell.angle_alpha   90.00
_cell.angle_beta   90.00
_cell.angle_gamma   90.00
#
_symmetry.space_group_name_H-M   'P 1'
#
loop_
_entity.id
_entity.type
_entity.pdbx_description
1 polymer ?
#
loop_
_entity_poly.entity_id
_entity_poly.type
_entity_poly.pdbx_seq_one_letter_code
_entity_poly.pdbx_strand_id
1 'polypeptide(L)'
;MKPLVDEILDLLERRDLLATSLFIEKVGSPEERVVRDVLSLKGEKVNYLSLMLVQNPKRIRGELRRGCRKRKEAVDASATAAA
;
A
#
# COMPACT_ATOMS: atom_id res chain seq x y z
N MET A 1 11.18 20.93 1.69
CA MET A 1 11.04 19.49 1.39
C MET A 1 10.57 19.38 -0.05
N LYS A 2 11.22 18.54 -0.87
CA LYS A 2 10.83 18.35 -2.27
C LYS A 2 9.49 17.59 -2.31
N PRO A 3 8.48 18.03 -3.08
CA PRO A 3 7.22 17.29 -3.19
C PRO A 3 7.47 15.96 -3.91
N LEU A 4 7.54 14.87 -3.16
CA LEU A 4 7.73 13.51 -3.71
C LEU A 4 6.50 13.01 -4.47
N VAL A 5 5.33 13.62 -4.23
CA VAL A 5 4.08 13.20 -4.88
C VAL A 5 4.16 13.36 -6.40
N ASP A 6 4.69 14.48 -6.91
CA ASP A 6 4.79 14.70 -8.35
C ASP A 6 5.65 13.62 -9.03
N GLU A 7 6.77 13.24 -8.43
CA GLU A 7 7.65 12.18 -8.96
C GLU A 7 6.96 10.80 -8.92
N ILE A 8 6.13 10.55 -7.90
CA ILE A 8 5.31 9.33 -7.82
C ILE A 8 4.24 9.34 -8.90
N LEU A 9 3.54 10.46 -9.11
CA LEU A 9 2.53 10.60 -10.17
C LEU A 9 3.15 10.36 -11.55
N ASP A 10 4.31 10.95 -11.83
CA ASP A 10 5.06 10.72 -13.07
C ASP A 10 5.48 9.25 -13.23
N LEU A 11 5.78 8.54 -12.13
CA LEU A 11 6.06 7.10 -12.17
C LEU A 11 4.81 6.27 -12.45
N LEU A 12 3.68 6.63 -11.84
CA LEU A 12 2.39 5.94 -12.04
C LEU A 12 1.88 6.13 -13.47
N GLU A 13 2.03 7.32 -14.03
CA GLU A 13 1.69 7.64 -15.42
C GLU A 13 2.53 6.80 -16.38
N ARG A 14 3.86 6.81 -16.24
CA ARG A 14 4.77 6.00 -17.07
C ARG A 14 4.51 4.50 -16.99
N ARG A 15 3.93 4.01 -15.91
CA ARG A 15 3.62 2.58 -15.70
C ARG A 15 2.17 2.23 -16.02
N ASP A 16 1.35 3.18 -16.44
CA ASP A 16 -0.08 3.01 -16.69
C ASP A 16 -0.80 2.43 -15.45
N LEU A 17 -0.61 3.09 -14.30
CA LEU A 17 -1.17 2.69 -13.01
C LEU A 17 -2.08 3.74 -12.36
N LEU A 18 -2.24 4.93 -12.97
CA LEU A 18 -3.05 6.03 -12.41
C LEU A 18 -4.49 5.59 -12.11
N ALA A 19 -5.14 4.89 -13.05
CA ALA A 19 -6.53 4.43 -12.92
C ALA A 19 -6.77 3.41 -11.79
N THR A 20 -5.69 2.82 -11.26
CA THR A 20 -5.74 1.81 -10.19
C THR A 20 -5.06 2.31 -8.91
N SER A 21 -4.84 3.62 -8.83
CA SER A 21 -4.21 4.31 -7.72
C SER A 21 -5.21 5.20 -6.99
N LEU A 22 -4.92 5.48 -5.73
CA LEU A 22 -5.82 6.12 -4.78
C LEU A 22 -4.97 6.83 -3.75
N PHE A 23 -5.29 8.10 -3.48
CA PHE A 23 -4.62 8.89 -2.47
C PHE A 23 -5.59 9.22 -1.34
N ILE A 24 -5.13 9.09 -0.10
CA ILE A 24 -5.94 9.33 1.09
C ILE A 24 -5.14 10.18 2.07
N GLU A 25 -5.74 11.22 2.64
CA GLU A 25 -5.16 12.01 3.71
C GLU A 25 -5.99 11.93 4.98
N LYS A 26 -5.31 11.93 6.12
CA LYS A 26 -5.88 11.97 7.46
C LYS A 26 -7.01 10.93 7.66
N VAL A 27 -6.75 9.70 7.20
CA VAL A 27 -7.70 8.60 7.28
C VAL A 27 -8.21 8.39 8.72
N GLY A 28 -9.51 8.25 8.89
CA GLY A 28 -10.18 8.10 10.19
C GLY A 28 -10.40 9.40 10.97
N SER A 29 -10.10 10.57 10.38
CA SER A 29 -10.36 11.89 10.98
C SER A 29 -11.56 12.60 10.32
N PRO A 30 -12.14 13.63 10.95
CA PRO A 30 -13.15 14.47 10.32
C PRO A 30 -12.68 15.18 9.04
N GLU A 31 -11.37 15.39 8.88
CA GLU A 31 -10.77 16.01 7.70
C GLU A 31 -10.24 14.98 6.69
N GLU A 32 -10.72 13.73 6.74
CA GLU A 32 -10.35 12.70 5.77
C GLU A 32 -10.68 13.16 4.34
N ARG A 33 -9.67 13.09 3.46
CA ARG A 33 -9.84 13.36 2.03
C ARG A 33 -9.42 12.13 1.23
N VAL A 34 -10.30 11.66 0.37
CA VAL A 34 -10.04 10.54 -0.55
C VAL A 34 -10.05 11.06 -1.98
N VAL A 35 -8.94 10.85 -2.70
CA VAL A 35 -8.75 11.28 -4.09
C VAL A 35 -8.51 10.07 -4.97
N ARG A 36 -9.42 9.83 -5.93
CA ARG A 36 -9.33 8.72 -6.90
C ARG A 36 -8.67 9.15 -8.20
N ASP A 37 -8.94 10.36 -8.65
CA ASP A 37 -8.19 10.98 -9.73
C ASP A 37 -6.90 11.58 -9.16
N VAL A 38 -5.90 10.73 -8.97
CA VAL A 38 -4.64 11.14 -8.33
C VAL A 38 -3.83 12.14 -9.18
N LEU A 39 -4.10 12.24 -10.49
CA LEU A 39 -3.42 13.20 -11.35
C LEU A 39 -3.80 14.65 -11.02
N SER A 40 -5.00 14.86 -10.46
CA SER A 40 -5.44 16.16 -9.95
C SER A 40 -4.55 16.74 -8.85
N LEU A 41 -3.73 15.90 -8.18
CA LEU A 41 -2.82 16.33 -7.11
C LEU A 41 -1.50 16.93 -7.64
N LYS A 42 -1.29 16.96 -8.96
CA LYS A 42 -0.03 17.43 -9.55
C LYS A 42 0.20 18.90 -9.24
N GLY A 43 1.32 19.21 -8.58
CA GLY A 43 1.63 20.56 -8.10
C GLY A 43 0.83 21.01 -6.87
N GLU A 44 -0.06 20.18 -6.32
CA GLU A 44 -0.75 20.47 -5.06
C GLU A 44 0.17 20.24 -3.85
N LYS A 45 0.00 21.07 -2.82
CA LYS A 45 0.62 20.82 -1.52
C LYS A 45 -0.23 19.82 -0.74
N VAL A 46 0.20 18.57 -0.72
CA VAL A 46 -0.41 17.51 0.09
C VAL A 46 0.00 17.57 1.56
N ASN A 47 -0.82 16.98 2.42
CA ASN A 47 -0.53 16.80 3.83
C ASN A 47 0.51 15.67 4.03
N TYR A 48 1.28 15.78 5.11
CA TYR A 48 2.22 14.73 5.52
C TYR A 48 1.50 13.44 5.96
N LEU A 49 0.32 13.56 6.59
CA LEU A 49 -0.49 12.43 7.01
C LEU A 49 -1.30 11.89 5.82
N SER A 50 -0.60 11.35 4.84
CA SER A 50 -1.19 10.82 3.61
C SER A 50 -0.66 9.45 3.23
N LEU A 51 -1.43 8.74 2.42
CA LEU A 51 -1.19 7.38 1.95
C LEU A 51 -1.50 7.31 0.46
N MET A 52 -0.64 6.64 -0.31
CA MET A 52 -0.89 6.28 -1.71
C MET A 52 -1.09 4.77 -1.79
N LEU A 53 -2.28 4.34 -2.19
CA LEU A 53 -2.59 2.94 -2.48
C LEU A 53 -2.51 2.72 -3.99
N VAL A 54 -1.72 1.72 -4.41
CA VAL A 54 -1.51 1.37 -5.81
C VAL A 54 -1.83 -0.10 -6.00
N GLN A 55 -2.94 -0.40 -6.67
CA GLN A 55 -3.22 -1.77 -7.08
C GLN A 55 -2.45 -2.04 -8.37
N ASN A 56 -1.35 -2.78 -8.29
CA ASN A 56 -0.57 -3.14 -9.48
C ASN A 56 -1.10 -4.45 -10.11
N PRO A 57 -1.88 -4.42 -11.21
CA PRO A 57 -2.38 -5.64 -11.88
C PRO A 57 -1.26 -6.47 -12.50
N LYS A 58 -0.10 -5.86 -12.78
CA LYS A 58 1.10 -6.51 -13.35
C LYS A 58 1.90 -7.29 -12.29
N ARG A 59 1.46 -7.27 -11.02
CA ARG A 59 2.15 -7.97 -9.93
C ARG A 59 2.02 -9.49 -10.10
N ILE A 60 3.13 -10.12 -10.45
CA ILE A 60 3.24 -11.59 -10.40
C ILE A 60 3.05 -12.02 -8.94
N ARG A 61 2.01 -12.81 -8.69
CA ARG A 61 1.75 -13.38 -7.37
C ARG A 61 2.75 -14.52 -7.13
N GLY A 62 3.77 -14.26 -6.32
CA GLY A 62 4.60 -15.32 -5.76
C GLY A 62 3.82 -16.20 -4.78
N GLU A 63 4.45 -17.28 -4.32
CA GLU A 63 3.87 -18.18 -3.31
C GLU A 63 3.34 -17.39 -2.11
N LEU A 64 2.13 -17.75 -1.67
CA LEU A 64 1.47 -17.09 -0.56
C LEU A 64 2.15 -17.49 0.75
N ARG A 65 3.18 -16.74 1.15
CA ARG A 65 3.79 -16.86 2.48
C ARG A 65 2.83 -16.29 3.51
N ARG A 66 2.06 -17.16 4.15
CA ARG A 66 1.28 -16.79 5.34
C ARG A 66 2.28 -16.29 6.39
N GLY A 67 2.04 -15.09 6.93
CA GLY A 67 2.76 -14.56 8.10
C GLY A 67 2.48 -15.38 9.35
N CYS A 68 2.35 -14.76 10.53
CA CYS A 68 2.34 -15.37 11.88
C CYS A 68 1.35 -16.54 12.18
N ARG A 69 0.66 -17.12 11.20
CA ARG A 69 0.03 -18.44 11.33
C ARG A 69 1.12 -19.51 11.52
N LYS A 70 1.31 -19.93 12.77
CA LYS A 70 2.15 -21.08 13.15
C LYS A 70 1.77 -22.31 12.30
N ARG A 71 2.76 -22.98 11.72
CA ARG A 71 2.56 -24.28 11.05
C ARG A 71 2.15 -25.32 12.11
N LYS A 72 1.17 -26.16 11.77
CA LYS A 72 0.69 -27.26 12.63
C LYS A 72 1.83 -28.21 13.02
N GLU A 73 2.76 -28.47 12.09
CA GLU A 73 3.97 -29.29 12.31
C GLU A 73 4.91 -28.73 13.41
N ALA A 74 5.00 -27.40 13.55
CA ALA A 74 5.80 -26.79 14.62
C ALA A 74 5.11 -26.88 16.00
N VAL A 75 3.78 -27.02 16.02
CA VAL A 75 3.00 -27.24 17.24
C VAL A 75 3.20 -28.67 17.73
N ASP A 76 3.13 -29.66 16.84
CA ASP A 76 3.36 -31.07 17.18
C ASP A 76 4.81 -31.34 17.63
N ALA A 77 5.80 -30.68 17.02
CA ALA A 77 7.19 -30.77 17.45
C ALA A 77 7.42 -30.19 18.87
N SER A 78 6.75 -29.08 19.23
CA SER A 78 6.85 -28.50 20.57
C SER A 78 6.13 -29.30 21.66
N ALA A 79 5.07 -30.03 21.29
CA ALA A 79 4.32 -30.87 22.23
C ALA A 79 5.09 -32.17 22.54
N THR A 80 5.84 -32.70 21.57
CA THR A 80 6.61 -33.94 21.74
C THR A 80 7.93 -33.71 22.49
N ALA A 81 8.51 -32.52 22.43
CA ALA A 81 9.74 -32.17 23.15
C ALA A 81 9.53 -31.81 24.63
N ALA A 82 8.27 -31.74 25.10
CA ALA A 82 7.91 -31.36 26.46
C ALA A 82 7.37 -32.54 27.31
N ALA A 83 7.49 -33.78 26.81
CA ALA A 83 7.15 -35.03 27.49
C ALA A 83 8.41 -35.86 27.71
#